data_AF-A0A494WAX9-F1
#
_entry.id   AF-A0A494WAX9-F1
#
_cell.length_a   1.000
_cell.length_b   1.000
_cell.length_c   1.000
_cell.angle_alpha   90.00
_cell.angle_beta   90.00
_cell.angle_gamma   90.00
#
_symmetry.space_group_name_H-M   'P 1'
#
loop_
_entity.id
_entity.type
_entity.pdbx_description
1 polymer ?
#
loop_
_entity_poly.entity_id
_entity_poly.type
_entity_poly.pdbx_seq_one_letter_code
_entity_poly.pdbx_strand_id
1 'polypeptide(L)'
;MTAALCLTAAPIRAMALDPGSIAASVEALRPGEFLWAPEAAPDGPVVIIVSLARQRAYVYRNGVLIGISTVSTGAAGHETPTGVFTILQKKVAHRSNLYNDAPMPYMQRLTWDGIAMHAGNLPGYPASHGCIRFPLTFAEHLYDVTQLGLTVIITQASEIPRFAPAPRILQDTARRSSFGNAFLTVWQPEKALTGPISIIVSAADQRAVVLRNGIEIGSAPVAIRGKISGLQAFNLASIDEHGTHWMFLPVFGGAQTGEVSRQDRERLILPEDFRRGLLSVLKPGSTLIVTADTLESGSTGTSLTVLTGEDAQADTNER
;
A
#
# COMPACT_ATOMS: atom_id res chain seq x y z
N MET A 1 57.04 39.16 13.18
CA MET A 1 56.47 38.41 12.03
C MET A 1 55.31 37.58 12.56
N THR A 2 54.09 37.91 12.15
CA THR A 2 52.88 37.24 12.64
C THR A 2 52.20 36.59 11.43
N ALA A 3 52.34 35.27 11.28
CA ALA A 3 51.81 34.56 10.13
C ALA A 3 50.31 34.30 10.32
N ALA A 4 49.50 34.77 9.37
CA ALA A 4 48.06 34.49 9.34
C ALA A 4 47.79 33.07 8.83
N LEU A 5 47.00 32.30 9.57
CA LEU A 5 46.60 30.95 9.17
C LEU A 5 45.25 30.99 8.45
N CYS A 6 45.27 31.03 7.11
CA CYS A 6 44.04 30.91 6.32
C CYS A 6 43.49 29.48 6.38
N LEU A 7 42.36 29.27 7.06
CA LEU A 7 41.60 28.03 6.90
C LEU A 7 40.89 28.04 5.53
N THR A 8 41.42 27.27 4.58
CA THR A 8 40.69 26.92 3.36
C THR A 8 39.59 25.91 3.70
N ALA A 9 38.33 26.32 3.64
CA ALA A 9 37.22 25.38 3.72
C ALA A 9 37.25 24.44 2.51
N ALA A 10 37.40 23.14 2.74
CA ALA A 10 37.29 22.15 1.67
C ALA A 10 35.84 22.11 1.15
N PRO A 11 35.61 21.99 -0.17
CA PRO A 11 34.26 21.90 -0.71
C PRO A 11 33.59 20.62 -0.22
N ILE A 12 32.41 20.74 0.37
CA ILE A 12 31.55 19.60 0.70
C ILE A 12 31.13 18.96 -0.62
N ARG A 13 31.80 17.87 -0.99
CA ARG A 13 31.41 17.06 -2.14
C ARG A 13 30.09 16.39 -1.82
N ALA A 14 29.01 16.78 -2.49
CA ALA A 14 27.75 16.06 -2.41
C ALA A 14 27.99 14.60 -2.85
N MET A 15 28.00 13.67 -1.90
CA MET A 15 27.98 12.25 -2.20
C MET A 15 26.62 11.94 -2.81
N ALA A 16 26.62 11.52 -4.07
CA ALA A 16 25.45 10.88 -4.65
C ALA A 16 25.12 9.64 -3.79
N LEU A 17 23.87 9.54 -3.34
CA LEU A 17 23.39 8.40 -2.57
C LEU A 17 23.37 7.18 -3.49
N ASP A 18 24.30 6.25 -3.28
CA ASP A 18 24.36 4.99 -4.00
C ASP A 18 23.14 4.12 -3.63
N PRO A 19 22.30 3.68 -4.58
CA PRO A 19 21.19 2.78 -4.31
C PRO A 19 21.57 1.48 -3.60
N GLY A 20 22.84 1.05 -3.70
CA GLY A 20 23.39 -0.05 -2.93
C GLY A 20 23.51 0.26 -1.43
N SER A 21 23.82 1.50 -1.06
CA SER A 21 24.02 1.88 0.35
C SER A 21 22.71 1.91 1.12
N ILE A 22 21.63 2.44 0.53
CA ILE A 22 20.32 2.51 1.20
C ILE A 22 19.82 1.10 1.53
N ALA A 23 19.89 0.17 0.58
CA ALA A 23 19.47 -1.22 0.83
C ALA A 23 20.30 -1.89 1.94
N ALA A 24 21.62 -1.68 1.97
CA ALA A 24 22.47 -2.21 3.04
C ALA A 24 22.16 -1.58 4.42
N SER A 25 21.93 -0.25 4.48
CA SER A 25 21.51 0.43 5.70
C SER A 25 20.15 -0.03 6.22
N VAL A 26 19.25 -0.48 5.34
CA VAL A 26 17.93 -1.02 5.70
C VAL A 26 17.99 -2.41 6.33
N GLU A 27 18.89 -3.28 5.84
CA GLU A 27 19.16 -4.57 6.48
C GLU A 27 19.74 -4.36 7.89
N ALA A 28 20.65 -3.38 8.03
CA ALA A 28 21.39 -3.13 9.27
C ALA A 28 20.56 -2.55 10.43
N LEU A 29 19.29 -2.15 10.22
CA LEU A 29 18.44 -1.59 11.27
C LEU A 29 18.21 -2.60 12.42
N ARG A 30 18.60 -2.22 13.63
CA ARG A 30 18.36 -2.97 14.87
C ARG A 30 16.91 -2.77 15.36
N PRO A 31 16.37 -3.67 16.19
CA PRO A 31 15.02 -3.52 16.74
C PRO A 31 14.83 -2.16 17.42
N GLY A 32 13.76 -1.44 17.04
CA GLY A 32 13.49 -0.07 17.50
C GLY A 32 14.04 1.03 16.58
N GLU A 33 14.95 0.72 15.66
CA GLU A 33 15.48 1.70 14.70
C GLU A 33 14.55 1.88 13.48
N PHE A 34 14.64 3.08 12.89
CA PHE A 34 13.92 3.50 11.71
C PHE A 34 14.71 4.58 10.94
N LEU A 35 14.34 4.83 9.70
CA LEU A 35 14.77 5.94 8.86
C LEU A 35 13.53 6.73 8.43
N TRP A 36 13.65 8.06 8.37
CA TRP A 36 12.56 8.96 7.99
C TRP A 36 13.14 10.15 7.22
N ALA A 37 12.60 10.42 6.02
CA ALA A 37 13.05 11.45 5.08
C ALA A 37 11.84 12.00 4.28
N PRO A 38 10.87 12.65 4.93
CA PRO A 38 9.65 13.15 4.28
C PRO A 38 9.92 14.22 3.22
N GLU A 39 11.06 14.90 3.29
CA GLU A 39 11.53 15.88 2.30
C GLU A 39 11.89 15.26 0.95
N ALA A 40 12.14 13.94 0.87
CA ALA A 40 12.42 13.25 -0.39
C ALA A 40 11.21 13.24 -1.34
N ALA A 41 9.99 13.35 -0.80
CA ALA A 41 8.78 13.68 -1.53
C ALA A 41 7.85 14.47 -0.61
N PRO A 42 7.81 15.81 -0.68
CA PRO A 42 7.03 16.64 0.24
C PRO A 42 5.53 16.34 0.24
N ASP A 43 4.97 16.06 -0.94
CA ASP A 43 3.54 15.91 -1.19
C ASP A 43 3.22 14.63 -1.99
N GLY A 44 1.93 14.29 -2.01
CA GLY A 44 1.38 13.18 -2.78
C GLY A 44 0.80 12.06 -1.90
N PRO A 45 0.14 11.07 -2.52
CA PRO A 45 -0.48 9.97 -1.78
C PRO A 45 0.58 9.00 -1.27
N VAL A 46 0.26 8.36 -0.15
CA VAL A 46 1.14 7.45 0.59
C VAL A 46 0.66 6.01 0.45
N VAL A 47 1.61 5.08 0.29
CA VAL A 47 1.39 3.62 0.33
C VAL A 47 2.33 3.02 1.37
N ILE A 48 1.81 2.13 2.20
CA ILE A 48 2.59 1.41 3.22
C ILE A 48 2.71 -0.06 2.82
N ILE A 49 3.92 -0.61 2.88
CA ILE A 49 4.19 -2.04 2.66
C ILE A 49 4.84 -2.60 3.92
N VAL A 50 4.27 -3.65 4.50
CA VAL A 50 4.76 -4.34 5.70
C VAL A 50 5.20 -5.75 5.33
N SER A 51 6.50 -6.02 5.48
CA SER A 51 7.09 -7.34 5.33
C SER A 51 7.14 -8.05 6.69
N LEU A 52 6.37 -9.14 6.80
CA LEU A 52 6.36 -10.01 7.97
C LEU A 52 7.68 -10.78 8.08
N ALA A 53 8.18 -11.37 6.99
CA ALA A 53 9.43 -12.13 6.99
C ALA A 53 10.67 -11.31 7.38
N ARG A 54 10.70 -10.01 7.03
CA ARG A 54 11.81 -9.11 7.40
C ARG A 54 11.61 -8.39 8.72
N GLN A 55 10.41 -8.43 9.29
CA GLN A 55 9.98 -7.50 10.35
C GLN A 55 10.32 -6.04 9.99
N ARG A 56 9.88 -5.60 8.80
CA ARG A 56 10.08 -4.22 8.30
C ARG A 56 8.79 -3.63 7.74
N ALA A 57 8.66 -2.31 7.86
CA ALA A 57 7.67 -1.52 7.12
C ALA A 57 8.38 -0.48 6.25
N TYR A 58 7.78 -0.18 5.10
CA TYR A 58 8.24 0.77 4.10
C TYR A 58 7.09 1.75 3.80
N VAL A 59 7.41 3.04 3.74
CA VAL A 59 6.45 4.12 3.53
C VAL A 59 6.87 4.88 2.29
N TYR A 60 6.07 4.78 1.24
CA TYR A 60 6.30 5.48 -0.01
C TYR A 60 5.33 6.63 -0.12
N ARG A 61 5.80 7.82 -0.54
CA ARG A 61 4.96 8.94 -0.96
C ARG A 61 5.27 9.26 -2.42
N ASN A 62 4.25 9.28 -3.27
CA ASN A 62 4.41 9.52 -4.71
C ASN A 62 5.47 8.62 -5.38
N GLY A 63 5.57 7.35 -4.95
CA GLY A 63 6.58 6.40 -5.43
C GLY A 63 7.99 6.57 -4.83
N VAL A 64 8.26 7.62 -4.06
CA VAL A 64 9.56 7.83 -3.38
C VAL A 64 9.51 7.24 -1.97
N LEU A 65 10.56 6.55 -1.55
CA LEU A 65 10.68 5.98 -0.21
C LEU A 65 10.98 7.10 0.81
N ILE A 66 10.02 7.41 1.67
CA ILE A 66 10.14 8.46 2.70
C ILE A 66 10.31 7.91 4.12
N GLY A 67 10.10 6.62 4.34
CA GLY A 67 10.19 6.03 5.68
C GLY A 67 10.39 4.53 5.69
N ILE A 68 11.19 4.05 6.64
CA ILE A 68 11.52 2.62 6.81
C ILE A 68 11.62 2.34 8.30
N SER A 69 10.94 1.31 8.81
CA SER A 69 11.01 0.97 10.24
C SER A 69 11.18 -0.51 10.47
N THR A 70 11.87 -0.87 11.54
CA THR A 70 11.65 -2.16 12.19
C THR A 70 10.22 -2.24 12.75
N VAL A 71 9.64 -3.44 12.78
CA VAL A 71 8.33 -3.69 13.40
C VAL A 71 8.38 -4.92 14.31
N SER A 72 7.35 -5.11 15.13
CA SER A 72 7.05 -6.40 15.77
C SER A 72 5.60 -6.78 15.48
N THR A 73 5.42 -7.86 14.73
CA THR A 73 4.12 -8.34 14.23
C THR A 73 3.55 -9.47 15.10
N GLY A 74 2.47 -10.10 14.65
CA GLY A 74 1.79 -11.20 15.32
C GLY A 74 2.69 -12.41 15.59
N ALA A 75 2.62 -12.94 16.81
CA ALA A 75 3.29 -14.17 17.21
C ALA A 75 2.63 -15.42 16.58
N ALA A 76 3.25 -16.59 16.74
CA ALA A 76 2.63 -17.87 16.36
C ALA A 76 1.31 -18.08 17.13
N GLY A 77 0.24 -18.45 16.42
CA GLY A 77 -1.13 -18.54 16.94
C GLY A 77 -1.88 -17.20 17.02
N HIS A 78 -1.21 -16.08 16.70
CA HIS A 78 -1.79 -14.74 16.61
C HIS A 78 -1.19 -13.98 15.43
N GLU A 79 -1.08 -14.64 14.27
CA GLU A 79 -0.42 -14.14 13.08
C GLU A 79 -1.03 -12.82 12.60
N THR A 80 -0.18 -11.88 12.13
CA THR A 80 -0.68 -10.71 11.39
C THR A 80 -1.19 -11.19 10.02
N PRO A 81 -2.45 -10.92 9.65
CA PRO A 81 -2.98 -11.35 8.36
C PRO A 81 -2.26 -10.63 7.21
N THR A 82 -1.95 -11.37 6.15
CA THR A 82 -1.44 -10.82 4.90
C THR A 82 -2.58 -10.34 4.01
N GLY A 83 -2.32 -9.30 3.24
CA GLY A 83 -3.24 -8.84 2.20
C GLY A 83 -3.23 -7.34 2.03
N VAL A 84 -4.38 -6.80 1.65
CA VAL A 84 -4.54 -5.41 1.20
C VAL A 84 -5.61 -4.75 2.05
N PHE A 85 -5.16 -3.94 2.99
CA PHE A 85 -5.99 -3.28 3.98
C PHE A 85 -6.15 -1.81 3.64
N THR A 86 -7.15 -1.19 4.23
CA THR A 86 -7.24 0.27 4.30
C THR A 86 -7.28 0.72 5.75
N ILE A 87 -6.87 1.96 6.03
CA ILE A 87 -6.95 2.51 7.39
C ILE A 87 -8.41 2.88 7.70
N LEU A 88 -9.07 2.06 8.51
CA LEU A 88 -10.49 2.20 8.87
C LEU A 88 -10.73 3.26 9.95
N GLN A 89 -9.80 3.38 10.90
CA GLN A 89 -9.89 4.34 12.02
C GLN A 89 -8.51 4.84 12.42
N LYS A 90 -8.45 6.05 12.99
CA LYS A 90 -7.23 6.64 13.54
C LYS A 90 -7.50 7.27 14.91
N LYS A 91 -6.65 6.98 15.91
CA LYS A 91 -6.69 7.61 17.25
C LYS A 91 -5.28 7.76 17.82
N VAL A 92 -4.91 8.98 18.23
CA VAL A 92 -3.60 9.28 18.87
C VAL A 92 -3.48 8.56 20.21
N ALA A 93 -4.50 8.67 21.07
CA ALA A 93 -4.62 7.90 22.29
C ALA A 93 -5.70 6.81 22.11
N HIS A 94 -5.26 5.55 21.96
CA HIS A 94 -6.13 4.38 22.02
C HIS A 94 -5.63 3.39 23.06
N ARG A 95 -6.54 2.57 23.56
CA ARG A 95 -6.28 1.50 24.52
C ARG A 95 -7.11 0.29 24.09
N SER A 96 -6.55 -0.90 24.21
CA SER A 96 -7.15 -2.11 23.63
C SER A 96 -8.33 -2.62 24.46
N ASN A 97 -9.53 -2.63 23.86
CA ASN A 97 -10.72 -3.25 24.44
C ASN A 97 -10.55 -4.78 24.64
N LEU A 98 -9.66 -5.43 23.88
CA LEU A 98 -9.46 -6.89 23.89
C LEU A 98 -8.29 -7.33 24.80
N TYR A 99 -7.31 -6.45 25.04
CA TYR A 99 -6.08 -6.79 25.74
C TYR A 99 -5.86 -5.92 26.97
N ASN A 100 -6.75 -6.07 27.96
CA ASN A 100 -6.68 -5.45 29.29
C ASN A 100 -6.30 -3.95 29.25
N ASP A 101 -6.97 -3.18 28.39
CA ASP A 101 -6.80 -1.73 28.29
C ASP A 101 -5.36 -1.29 27.93
N ALA A 102 -4.59 -2.18 27.28
CA ALA A 102 -3.20 -1.92 26.92
C ALA A 102 -3.06 -0.73 25.96
N PRO A 103 -2.12 0.22 26.19
CA PRO A 103 -1.99 1.42 25.37
C PRO A 103 -1.54 1.10 23.95
N MET A 104 -2.21 1.74 22.98
CA MET A 104 -1.91 1.69 21.55
C MET A 104 -1.76 3.13 21.03
N PRO A 105 -0.64 3.83 21.30
CA PRO A 105 -0.44 5.20 20.82
C PRO A 105 -0.36 5.23 19.29
N TYR A 106 -0.90 6.30 18.70
CA TYR A 106 -0.97 6.51 17.24
C TYR A 106 -1.61 5.32 16.49
N MET A 107 -2.69 4.77 17.04
CA MET A 107 -3.41 3.63 16.46
C MET A 107 -4.03 3.97 15.11
N GLN A 108 -3.84 3.08 14.14
CA GLN A 108 -4.42 3.10 12.80
C GLN A 108 -5.00 1.69 12.53
N ARG A 109 -6.32 1.54 12.62
CA ARG A 109 -7.03 0.25 12.51
C ARG A 109 -7.06 -0.21 11.05
N LEU A 110 -6.78 -1.50 10.82
CA LEU A 110 -6.78 -2.13 9.49
C LEU A 110 -7.97 -3.07 9.29
N THR A 111 -8.52 -3.62 10.38
CA THR A 111 -9.64 -4.57 10.35
C THR A 111 -10.63 -4.33 11.50
N TRP A 112 -11.87 -4.76 11.33
CA TRP A 112 -12.91 -4.60 12.35
C TRP A 112 -12.72 -5.52 13.56
N ASP A 113 -12.17 -6.73 13.37
CA ASP A 113 -11.81 -7.67 14.44
C ASP A 113 -10.62 -7.21 15.32
N GLY A 114 -9.87 -6.17 14.90
CA GLY A 114 -8.99 -5.41 15.81
C GLY A 114 -7.52 -5.31 15.42
N ILE A 115 -7.11 -5.81 14.25
CA ILE A 115 -5.74 -5.64 13.75
C ILE A 115 -5.48 -4.16 13.44
N ALA A 116 -4.37 -3.63 13.95
CA ALA A 116 -3.99 -2.23 13.79
C ALA A 116 -2.47 -2.04 13.71
N MET A 117 -2.07 -0.90 13.13
CA MET A 117 -0.73 -0.33 13.27
C MET A 117 -0.71 0.61 14.48
N HIS A 118 0.29 0.51 15.37
CA HIS A 118 0.43 1.42 16.52
C HIS A 118 1.85 1.41 17.11
N ALA A 119 2.18 2.37 17.98
CA ALA A 119 3.41 2.31 18.77
C ALA A 119 3.39 1.17 19.80
N GLY A 120 4.52 0.52 20.05
CA GLY A 120 4.60 -0.54 21.07
C GLY A 120 6.01 -1.07 21.33
N ASN A 121 6.10 -2.17 22.08
CA ASN A 121 7.39 -2.84 22.33
C ASN A 121 7.85 -3.64 21.09
N LEU A 122 9.13 -3.51 20.74
CA LEU A 122 9.78 -4.17 19.61
C LEU A 122 10.94 -5.06 20.10
N PRO A 123 10.67 -6.31 20.53
CA PRO A 123 11.71 -7.21 21.04
C PRO A 123 12.62 -7.82 19.93
N GLY A 124 12.45 -7.40 18.67
CA GLY A 124 13.21 -7.89 17.52
C GLY A 124 12.64 -9.12 16.81
N TYR A 125 11.50 -9.63 17.27
CA TYR A 125 10.80 -10.77 16.68
C TYR A 125 9.26 -10.56 16.74
N PRO A 126 8.47 -11.37 16.01
CA PRO A 126 7.01 -11.34 16.08
C PRO A 126 6.53 -11.74 17.48
N ALA A 127 5.81 -10.85 18.15
CA ALA A 127 5.47 -10.97 19.57
C ALA A 127 4.19 -10.20 19.96
N SER A 128 3.33 -9.87 19.00
CA SER A 128 2.05 -9.19 19.22
C SER A 128 0.87 -10.18 19.10
N HIS A 129 -0.34 -9.72 19.42
CA HIS A 129 -1.56 -10.42 19.06
C HIS A 129 -2.09 -9.86 17.73
N GLY A 130 -1.42 -10.21 16.63
CA GLY A 130 -1.76 -9.80 15.25
C GLY A 130 -1.45 -8.33 14.86
N CYS A 131 -1.46 -7.38 15.79
CA CYS A 131 -1.16 -5.96 15.49
C CYS A 131 0.30 -5.72 15.03
N ILE A 132 0.54 -4.66 14.26
CA ILE A 132 1.89 -4.27 13.81
C ILE A 132 2.39 -3.15 14.73
N ARG A 133 3.43 -3.43 15.51
CA ARG A 133 4.01 -2.47 16.46
C ARG A 133 5.22 -1.75 15.88
N PHE A 134 5.28 -0.44 16.09
CA PHE A 134 6.32 0.47 15.61
C PHE A 134 7.05 1.18 16.78
N PRO A 135 8.26 1.72 16.56
CA PRO A 135 8.87 2.72 17.45
C PRO A 135 7.93 3.92 17.61
N LEU A 136 7.89 4.54 18.79
CA LEU A 136 6.93 5.61 19.11
C LEU A 136 7.00 6.78 18.12
N THR A 137 8.19 7.33 17.90
CA THR A 137 8.42 8.46 16.98
C THR A 137 8.11 8.12 15.52
N PHE A 138 8.37 6.88 15.10
CA PHE A 138 7.96 6.43 13.76
C PHE A 138 6.44 6.30 13.65
N ALA A 139 5.76 5.81 14.69
CA ALA A 139 4.31 5.70 14.71
C ALA A 139 3.62 7.07 14.62
N GLU A 140 4.19 8.08 15.30
CA GLU A 140 3.81 9.50 15.20
C GLU A 140 3.97 10.03 13.78
N HIS A 141 5.18 9.95 13.21
CA HIS A 141 5.45 10.34 11.83
C HIS A 141 4.56 9.61 10.80
N LEU A 142 4.34 8.31 10.99
CA LEU A 142 3.44 7.53 10.15
C LEU A 142 1.99 8.02 10.30
N TYR A 143 1.57 8.42 11.49
CA TYR A 143 0.24 8.96 11.73
C TYR A 143 0.04 10.32 11.07
N ASP A 144 1.06 11.18 11.00
CA ASP A 144 0.92 12.49 10.35
C ASP A 144 0.74 12.36 8.83
N VAL A 145 1.37 11.36 8.19
CA VAL A 145 1.33 11.21 6.73
C VAL A 145 0.18 10.35 6.21
N THR A 146 -0.58 9.69 7.09
CA THR A 146 -1.69 8.82 6.68
C THR A 146 -3.06 9.48 6.84
N GLN A 147 -4.05 8.93 6.15
CA GLN A 147 -5.46 9.31 6.28
C GLN A 147 -6.34 8.06 6.27
N LEU A 148 -7.62 8.21 6.59
CA LEU A 148 -8.58 7.11 6.47
C LEU A 148 -8.63 6.61 5.02
N GLY A 149 -8.86 5.32 4.82
CA GLY A 149 -8.93 4.71 3.51
C GLY A 149 -7.59 4.54 2.77
N LEU A 150 -6.48 5.02 3.32
CA LEU A 150 -5.14 4.80 2.75
C LEU A 150 -4.80 3.30 2.74
N THR A 151 -4.19 2.83 1.64
CA THR A 151 -3.87 1.43 1.43
C THR A 151 -2.59 0.99 2.14
N VAL A 152 -2.70 -0.11 2.89
CA VAL A 152 -1.61 -0.79 3.60
C VAL A 152 -1.52 -2.22 3.08
N ILE A 153 -0.35 -2.64 2.59
CA ILE A 153 -0.15 -3.97 2.03
C ILE A 153 0.74 -4.78 2.98
N ILE A 154 0.26 -5.93 3.45
CA ILE A 154 0.98 -6.82 4.38
C ILE A 154 1.38 -8.09 3.65
N THR A 155 2.66 -8.46 3.66
CA THR A 155 3.24 -9.52 2.83
C THR A 155 4.23 -10.41 3.58
N GLN A 156 4.36 -11.68 3.17
CA GLN A 156 5.46 -12.57 3.62
C GLN A 156 6.77 -12.37 2.84
N ALA A 157 6.86 -11.43 1.90
CA ALA A 157 8.05 -11.29 1.06
C ALA A 157 9.29 -10.73 1.78
N SER A 158 10.45 -11.26 1.38
CA SER A 158 11.77 -10.87 1.88
C SER A 158 12.48 -9.81 1.03
N GLU A 159 11.83 -9.27 -0.01
CA GLU A 159 12.42 -8.26 -0.90
C GLU A 159 12.04 -6.83 -0.48
N ILE A 160 12.98 -5.89 -0.61
CA ILE A 160 12.73 -4.45 -0.44
C ILE A 160 12.17 -3.93 -1.77
N PRO A 161 11.01 -3.25 -1.80
CA PRO A 161 10.49 -2.66 -3.03
C PRO A 161 11.43 -1.55 -3.55
N ARG A 162 12.04 -1.77 -4.72
CA ARG A 162 12.90 -0.79 -5.41
C ARG A 162 12.21 -0.24 -6.65
N PHE A 163 12.16 1.09 -6.73
CA PHE A 163 11.74 1.82 -7.93
C PHE A 163 12.96 2.00 -8.83
N ALA A 164 13.03 1.25 -9.93
CA ALA A 164 14.05 1.41 -10.95
C ALA A 164 13.51 2.24 -12.13
N PRO A 165 14.29 3.15 -12.73
CA PRO A 165 13.93 3.76 -14.01
C PRO A 165 14.06 2.74 -15.16
N ALA A 166 13.11 2.73 -16.08
CA ALA A 166 12.94 1.66 -17.08
C ALA A 166 13.44 2.01 -18.51
N PRO A 167 13.84 1.02 -19.33
CA PRO A 167 13.96 1.14 -20.79
C PRO A 167 12.75 0.56 -21.55
N ARG A 168 12.53 1.03 -22.79
CA ARG A 168 11.39 0.73 -23.69
C ARG A 168 11.63 -0.49 -24.61
N ILE A 169 10.56 -1.12 -25.18
CA ILE A 169 10.33 -1.30 -26.66
C ILE A 169 9.13 -2.21 -27.09
N LEU A 170 8.31 -1.68 -28.02
CA LEU A 170 7.44 -2.21 -29.13
C LEU A 170 6.31 -3.29 -29.03
N GLN A 171 5.16 -2.90 -29.64
CA GLN A 171 4.17 -3.59 -30.52
C GLN A 171 3.36 -4.83 -30.00
N ASP A 172 2.04 -4.72 -29.74
CA ASP A 172 0.86 -4.85 -30.67
C ASP A 172 0.46 -6.35 -30.94
N THR A 173 -0.80 -6.82 -31.08
CA THR A 173 -2.09 -6.27 -31.56
C THR A 173 -3.32 -6.75 -30.73
N ALA A 174 -4.54 -6.26 -31.06
CA ALA A 174 -5.79 -6.44 -30.31
C ALA A 174 -6.63 -7.71 -30.63
N ARG A 175 -7.49 -8.14 -29.68
CA ARG A 175 -8.77 -8.86 -29.93
C ARG A 175 -9.77 -8.76 -28.76
N ARG A 176 -11.04 -8.46 -29.05
CA ARG A 176 -12.15 -8.36 -28.07
C ARG A 176 -12.59 -9.74 -27.56
N SER A 177 -13.04 -9.80 -26.30
CA SER A 177 -13.75 -10.96 -25.73
C SER A 177 -14.93 -10.48 -24.89
N SER A 178 -16.06 -11.19 -24.98
CA SER A 178 -17.34 -10.88 -24.34
C SER A 178 -17.38 -11.27 -22.87
N PHE A 179 -18.00 -10.43 -22.04
CA PHE A 179 -18.31 -10.74 -20.64
C PHE A 179 -19.57 -11.61 -20.55
N GLY A 180 -19.52 -12.68 -19.73
CA GLY A 180 -20.66 -13.53 -19.40
C GLY A 180 -20.93 -13.50 -17.90
N ASN A 181 -22.21 -13.55 -17.53
CA ASN A 181 -22.76 -13.65 -16.16
C ASN A 181 -22.50 -12.46 -15.20
N ALA A 182 -23.31 -11.42 -15.39
CA ALA A 182 -24.11 -10.76 -14.33
C ALA A 182 -23.46 -10.41 -12.97
N PHE A 183 -22.35 -9.66 -12.98
CA PHE A 183 -22.16 -8.60 -11.97
C PHE A 183 -22.56 -7.26 -12.61
N LEU A 184 -23.40 -6.48 -11.92
CA LEU A 184 -23.76 -5.14 -12.39
C LEU A 184 -22.54 -4.22 -12.30
N THR A 185 -22.34 -3.38 -13.33
CA THR A 185 -21.38 -2.28 -13.24
C THR A 185 -21.97 -1.18 -12.35
N VAL A 186 -21.28 -0.87 -11.26
CA VAL A 186 -21.62 0.21 -10.33
C VAL A 186 -20.61 1.34 -10.52
N TRP A 187 -21.10 2.56 -10.66
CA TRP A 187 -20.28 3.76 -10.70
C TRP A 187 -20.99 4.91 -9.98
N GLN A 188 -20.46 5.30 -8.83
CA GLN A 188 -21.04 6.23 -7.85
C GLN A 188 -19.93 7.14 -7.26
N PRO A 189 -19.24 7.95 -8.09
CA PRO A 189 -18.12 8.81 -7.68
C PRO A 189 -18.51 9.91 -6.68
N GLU A 190 -19.79 10.12 -6.44
CA GLU A 190 -20.37 11.02 -5.44
C GLU A 190 -20.32 10.47 -4.00
N LYS A 191 -20.21 9.15 -3.80
CA LYS A 191 -20.15 8.52 -2.46
C LYS A 191 -18.98 8.99 -1.60
N ALA A 192 -17.88 9.42 -2.23
CA ALA A 192 -16.77 10.09 -1.58
C ALA A 192 -16.24 11.13 -2.56
N LEU A 193 -16.13 12.40 -2.18
CA LEU A 193 -15.74 13.47 -3.13
C LEU A 193 -14.22 13.67 -3.24
N THR A 194 -13.46 13.30 -2.21
CA THR A 194 -12.01 13.58 -2.08
C THR A 194 -11.27 12.37 -1.50
N GLY A 195 -9.94 12.45 -1.43
CA GLY A 195 -9.07 11.41 -0.87
C GLY A 195 -8.26 10.61 -1.92
N PRO A 196 -7.48 9.59 -1.49
CA PRO A 196 -6.71 8.71 -2.38
C PRO A 196 -7.63 7.78 -3.19
N ILE A 197 -7.16 7.31 -4.34
CA ILE A 197 -7.82 6.31 -5.18
C ILE A 197 -7.06 4.98 -5.05
N SER A 198 -7.77 3.91 -4.72
CA SER A 198 -7.25 2.55 -4.68
C SER A 198 -8.12 1.63 -5.52
N ILE A 199 -7.53 0.93 -6.47
CA ILE A 199 -8.20 0.01 -7.37
C ILE A 199 -7.74 -1.39 -7.00
N ILE A 200 -8.69 -2.31 -6.83
CA ILE A 200 -8.42 -3.70 -6.51
C ILE A 200 -9.07 -4.56 -7.59
N VAL A 201 -8.29 -5.47 -8.18
CA VAL A 201 -8.69 -6.37 -9.26
C VAL A 201 -8.47 -7.80 -8.79
N SER A 202 -9.54 -8.58 -8.69
CA SER A 202 -9.46 -10.02 -8.45
C SER A 202 -9.57 -10.79 -9.75
N ALA A 203 -8.62 -11.69 -9.98
CA ALA A 203 -8.68 -12.65 -11.09
C ALA A 203 -9.64 -13.82 -10.81
N ALA A 204 -9.82 -14.22 -9.54
CA ALA A 204 -10.77 -15.27 -9.14
C ALA A 204 -12.22 -14.82 -9.34
N ASP A 205 -12.56 -13.64 -8.84
CA ASP A 205 -13.93 -13.09 -8.90
C ASP A 205 -14.23 -12.44 -10.26
N GLN A 206 -13.20 -12.28 -11.11
CA GLN A 206 -13.26 -11.50 -12.35
C GLN A 206 -13.88 -10.10 -12.13
N ARG A 207 -13.46 -9.43 -11.04
CA ARG A 207 -14.06 -8.17 -10.58
C ARG A 207 -13.00 -7.11 -10.28
N ALA A 208 -13.28 -5.87 -10.65
CA ALA A 208 -12.59 -4.68 -10.16
C ALA A 208 -13.46 -3.92 -9.17
N VAL A 209 -12.84 -3.36 -8.15
CA VAL A 209 -13.43 -2.45 -7.15
C VAL A 209 -12.57 -1.19 -7.11
N VAL A 210 -13.21 -0.03 -7.09
CA VAL A 210 -12.57 1.29 -7.02
C VAL A 210 -13.00 1.94 -5.72
N LEU A 211 -12.04 2.10 -4.82
CA LEU A 211 -12.19 2.79 -3.56
C LEU A 211 -11.69 4.23 -3.71
N ARG A 212 -12.42 5.20 -3.14
CA ARG A 212 -11.90 6.53 -2.86
C ARG A 212 -12.01 6.78 -1.37
N ASN A 213 -10.89 7.11 -0.71
CA ASN A 213 -10.84 7.28 0.74
C ASN A 213 -11.43 6.07 1.52
N GLY A 214 -11.23 4.85 1.01
CA GLY A 214 -11.74 3.60 1.58
C GLY A 214 -13.19 3.25 1.23
N ILE A 215 -13.96 4.18 0.67
CA ILE A 215 -15.37 3.97 0.29
C ILE A 215 -15.44 3.45 -1.16
N GLU A 216 -16.22 2.39 -1.41
CA GLU A 216 -16.47 1.91 -2.78
C GLU A 216 -17.27 2.96 -3.58
N ILE A 217 -16.61 3.56 -4.57
CA ILE A 217 -17.20 4.47 -5.55
C ILE A 217 -17.50 3.79 -6.89
N GLY A 218 -17.17 2.51 -7.04
CA GLY A 218 -17.61 1.71 -8.18
C GLY A 218 -17.00 0.31 -8.21
N SER A 219 -17.67 -0.59 -8.90
CA SER A 219 -17.15 -1.93 -9.21
C SER A 219 -17.69 -2.44 -10.54
N ALA A 220 -16.97 -3.35 -11.17
CA ALA A 220 -17.32 -3.89 -12.49
C ALA A 220 -16.76 -5.31 -12.70
N PRO A 221 -17.40 -6.13 -13.55
CA PRO A 221 -16.76 -7.33 -14.08
C PRO A 221 -15.56 -6.95 -14.96
N VAL A 222 -14.49 -7.73 -14.90
CA VAL A 222 -13.24 -7.52 -15.64
C VAL A 222 -12.69 -8.84 -16.18
N ALA A 223 -12.04 -8.78 -17.34
CA ALA A 223 -11.40 -9.94 -17.95
C ALA A 223 -9.89 -9.69 -17.99
N ILE A 224 -9.11 -10.67 -17.55
CA ILE A 224 -7.65 -10.56 -17.48
C ILE A 224 -7.03 -11.52 -18.49
N ARG A 225 -6.20 -11.01 -19.40
CA ARG A 225 -5.46 -11.85 -20.36
C ARG A 225 -4.26 -12.49 -19.67
N GLY A 226 -4.16 -13.81 -19.79
CA GLY A 226 -3.11 -14.62 -19.16
C GLY A 226 -3.33 -14.83 -17.66
N LYS A 227 -2.53 -15.69 -17.05
CA LYS A 227 -2.65 -16.04 -15.63
C LYS A 227 -2.10 -14.92 -14.73
N ILE A 228 -2.78 -14.68 -13.62
CA ILE A 228 -2.24 -13.99 -12.45
C ILE A 228 -1.80 -15.07 -11.45
N SER A 229 -0.56 -14.99 -10.97
CA SER A 229 0.06 -16.03 -10.14
C SER A 229 0.35 -15.59 -8.70
N GLY A 230 -0.06 -14.38 -8.32
CA GLY A 230 0.13 -13.79 -6.99
C GLY A 230 -0.27 -12.33 -6.99
N LEU A 231 -0.15 -11.66 -5.83
CA LEU A 231 -0.45 -10.24 -5.72
C LEU A 231 0.60 -9.38 -6.45
N GLN A 232 0.12 -8.51 -7.32
CA GLN A 232 0.89 -7.42 -7.92
C GLN A 232 0.29 -6.10 -7.46
N ALA A 233 1.12 -5.12 -7.07
CA ALA A 233 0.66 -3.77 -6.78
C ALA A 233 1.39 -2.76 -7.68
N PHE A 234 0.75 -1.62 -7.88
CA PHE A 234 1.16 -0.62 -8.84
C PHE A 234 0.80 0.78 -8.33
N ASN A 235 1.61 1.76 -8.70
CA ASN A 235 1.34 3.18 -8.41
C ASN A 235 1.32 3.97 -9.72
N LEU A 236 0.33 4.84 -9.89
CA LEU A 236 0.21 5.70 -11.08
C LEU A 236 1.18 6.88 -10.96
N ALA A 237 2.40 6.80 -11.46
CA ALA A 237 3.40 7.86 -11.31
C ALA A 237 2.98 9.18 -11.99
N SER A 238 2.43 9.12 -13.20
CA SER A 238 2.02 10.31 -13.96
C SER A 238 0.90 10.01 -14.97
N ILE A 239 0.29 11.09 -15.47
CA ILE A 239 -0.66 11.08 -16.58
C ILE A 239 -0.21 12.16 -17.57
N ASP A 240 -0.05 11.81 -18.84
CA ASP A 240 0.38 12.71 -19.92
C ASP A 240 -0.45 12.51 -21.21
N GLU A 241 0.01 13.08 -22.33
CA GLU A 241 -0.60 12.93 -23.66
C GLU A 241 -0.56 11.48 -24.22
N HIS A 242 0.34 10.64 -23.73
CA HIS A 242 0.48 9.21 -24.04
C HIS A 242 -0.31 8.31 -23.07
N GLY A 243 -0.88 8.87 -22.00
CA GLY A 243 -1.83 8.22 -21.10
C GLY A 243 -1.31 8.05 -19.68
N THR A 244 -1.54 6.86 -19.09
CA THR A 244 -1.24 6.58 -17.67
C THR A 244 0.05 5.80 -17.49
N HIS A 245 1.01 6.35 -16.73
CA HIS A 245 2.29 5.72 -16.42
C HIS A 245 2.23 5.01 -15.07
N TRP A 246 1.96 3.72 -15.11
CA TRP A 246 1.95 2.89 -13.91
C TRP A 246 3.36 2.34 -13.63
N MET A 247 3.77 2.34 -12.38
CA MET A 247 5.01 1.73 -11.89
C MET A 247 4.68 0.49 -11.08
N PHE A 248 5.44 -0.59 -11.25
CA PHE A 248 5.37 -1.73 -10.35
C PHE A 248 5.77 -1.31 -8.93
N LEU A 249 4.96 -1.70 -7.95
CA LEU A 249 5.35 -1.80 -6.55
C LEU A 249 5.78 -3.24 -6.33
N PRO A 250 7.07 -3.55 -6.07
CA PRO A 250 7.47 -4.91 -5.77
C PRO A 250 6.86 -5.35 -4.44
N VAL A 251 5.91 -6.27 -4.52
CA VAL A 251 5.28 -6.91 -3.35
C VAL A 251 5.32 -8.43 -3.58
N PHE A 252 5.28 -9.22 -2.50
CA PHE A 252 5.24 -10.68 -2.57
C PHE A 252 6.43 -11.35 -3.32
N GLY A 253 7.57 -10.67 -3.42
CA GLY A 253 8.80 -11.22 -4.01
C GLY A 253 8.79 -11.27 -5.54
N GLY A 254 7.97 -10.42 -6.17
CA GLY A 254 7.94 -10.28 -7.62
C GLY A 254 9.14 -9.49 -8.12
N ALA A 255 10.01 -10.14 -8.90
CA ALA A 255 11.20 -9.54 -9.53
C ALA A 255 10.90 -8.43 -10.57
N GLN A 256 9.63 -8.07 -10.79
CA GLN A 256 9.24 -7.01 -11.72
C GLN A 256 9.38 -5.63 -11.06
N THR A 257 10.19 -4.77 -11.69
CA THR A 257 10.45 -3.38 -11.28
C THR A 257 10.31 -2.46 -12.49
N GLY A 258 10.07 -1.17 -12.26
CA GLY A 258 9.98 -0.15 -13.32
C GLY A 258 8.56 0.12 -13.82
N GLU A 259 8.45 0.73 -15.01
CA GLU A 259 7.17 1.10 -15.62
C GLU A 259 6.45 -0.13 -16.20
N VAL A 260 5.14 -0.21 -15.97
CA VAL A 260 4.28 -1.27 -16.52
C VAL A 260 4.18 -1.11 -18.04
N SER A 261 4.60 -2.17 -18.73
CA SER A 261 4.58 -2.22 -20.18
C SER A 261 3.16 -1.94 -20.72
N ARG A 262 3.07 -1.36 -21.93
CA ARG A 262 1.77 -1.14 -22.57
C ARG A 262 1.01 -2.47 -22.75
N GLN A 263 1.74 -3.55 -23.07
CA GLN A 263 1.18 -4.89 -23.21
C GLN A 263 0.54 -5.39 -21.91
N ASP A 264 1.21 -5.19 -20.76
CA ASP A 264 0.67 -5.58 -19.45
C ASP A 264 -0.55 -4.74 -19.05
N ARG A 265 -0.52 -3.43 -19.32
CA ARG A 265 -1.70 -2.55 -19.14
C ARG A 265 -2.90 -3.03 -19.97
N GLU A 266 -2.65 -3.49 -21.20
CA GLU A 266 -3.68 -4.04 -22.09
C GLU A 266 -4.14 -5.47 -21.71
N ARG A 267 -3.59 -6.10 -20.67
CA ARG A 267 -4.11 -7.39 -20.17
C ARG A 267 -5.43 -7.23 -19.42
N LEU A 268 -5.67 -6.07 -18.78
CA LEU A 268 -6.90 -5.80 -18.04
C LEU A 268 -7.96 -5.21 -18.97
N ILE A 269 -9.05 -5.95 -19.20
CA ILE A 269 -10.18 -5.54 -20.01
C ILE A 269 -11.30 -5.08 -19.08
N LEU A 270 -11.64 -3.79 -19.17
CA LEU A 270 -12.72 -3.14 -18.42
C LEU A 270 -13.91 -2.79 -19.35
N PRO A 271 -15.16 -2.79 -18.86
CA PRO A 271 -16.29 -2.19 -19.58
C PRO A 271 -16.01 -0.72 -19.95
N GLU A 272 -16.50 -0.28 -21.12
CA GLU A 272 -16.21 1.04 -21.69
C GLU A 272 -16.58 2.19 -20.73
N ASP A 273 -17.78 2.12 -20.14
CA ASP A 273 -18.31 3.15 -19.23
C ASP A 273 -17.54 3.18 -17.91
N PHE A 274 -17.26 2.01 -17.34
CA PHE A 274 -16.44 1.89 -16.14
C PHE A 274 -15.02 2.41 -16.37
N ARG A 275 -14.41 2.13 -17.53
CA ARG A 275 -13.09 2.66 -17.90
C ARG A 275 -13.12 4.19 -18.01
N ARG A 276 -14.17 4.77 -18.61
CA ARG A 276 -14.33 6.23 -18.71
C ARG A 276 -14.52 6.88 -17.34
N GLY A 277 -15.32 6.27 -16.45
CA GLY A 277 -15.46 6.69 -15.07
C GLY A 277 -14.13 6.62 -14.30
N LEU A 278 -13.42 5.49 -14.40
CA LEU A 278 -12.14 5.31 -13.75
C LEU A 278 -11.10 6.35 -14.19
N LEU A 279 -11.01 6.62 -15.49
CA LEU A 279 -10.10 7.65 -16.03
C LEU A 279 -10.44 9.07 -15.56
N SER A 280 -11.68 9.39 -15.21
CA SER A 280 -12.04 10.74 -14.70
C SER A 280 -11.69 10.95 -13.23
N VAL A 281 -11.31 9.90 -12.50
CA VAL A 281 -10.96 9.96 -11.07
C VAL A 281 -9.50 9.64 -10.78
N LEU A 282 -8.81 8.99 -11.72
CA LEU A 282 -7.39 8.71 -11.63
C LEU A 282 -6.57 10.00 -11.54
N LYS A 283 -5.53 9.95 -10.70
CA LYS A 283 -4.55 11.02 -10.50
C LYS A 283 -3.19 10.43 -10.11
N PRO A 284 -2.09 11.18 -10.24
CA PRO A 284 -0.78 10.77 -9.73
C PRO A 284 -0.85 10.20 -8.31
N GLY A 285 -0.20 9.05 -8.17
CA GLY A 285 -0.13 8.16 -7.04
C GLY A 285 -1.43 7.43 -6.65
N SER A 286 -2.42 7.34 -7.54
CA SER A 286 -3.47 6.32 -7.43
C SER A 286 -2.83 4.93 -7.35
N THR A 287 -3.39 4.04 -6.52
CA THR A 287 -2.86 2.67 -6.35
C THR A 287 -3.73 1.69 -7.13
N LEU A 288 -3.12 0.74 -7.83
CA LEU A 288 -3.79 -0.42 -8.44
C LEU A 288 -3.18 -1.69 -7.85
N ILE A 289 -4.02 -2.66 -7.57
CA ILE A 289 -3.64 -3.96 -7.04
C ILE A 289 -4.36 -5.02 -7.84
N VAL A 290 -3.63 -6.03 -8.29
CA VAL A 290 -4.14 -7.18 -9.03
C VAL A 290 -3.79 -8.44 -8.23
N THR A 291 -4.79 -9.25 -7.88
CA THR A 291 -4.62 -10.50 -7.13
C THR A 291 -5.10 -11.71 -7.91
N ALA A 292 -4.56 -12.89 -7.57
CA ALA A 292 -5.10 -14.18 -7.98
C ALA A 292 -6.32 -14.58 -7.13
N ASP A 293 -6.46 -14.03 -5.92
CA ASP A 293 -7.38 -14.49 -4.87
C ASP A 293 -8.76 -13.82 -4.94
N THR A 294 -9.74 -14.37 -4.22
CA THR A 294 -11.09 -13.78 -4.08
C THR A 294 -11.10 -12.56 -3.16
N LEU A 295 -12.08 -11.67 -3.34
CA LEU A 295 -12.41 -10.55 -2.46
C LEU A 295 -13.44 -10.95 -1.38
N GLU A 296 -14.06 -12.14 -1.47
CA GLU A 296 -15.01 -12.59 -0.46
C GLU A 296 -14.33 -12.97 0.86
N SER A 297 -14.79 -12.36 1.95
CA SER A 297 -14.30 -12.62 3.29
C SER A 297 -14.97 -13.86 3.90
N GLY A 298 -14.21 -14.95 4.05
CA GLY A 298 -14.55 -16.02 4.99
C GLY A 298 -14.56 -17.43 4.43
N SER A 299 -13.39 -18.04 4.32
CA SER A 299 -13.16 -19.41 4.83
C SER A 299 -11.66 -19.71 4.93
N THR A 300 -11.31 -20.77 5.65
CA THR A 300 -9.93 -21.15 5.97
C THR A 300 -9.11 -21.55 4.74
N GLY A 301 -8.32 -20.62 4.25
CA GLY A 301 -7.37 -20.73 3.14
C GLY A 301 -6.91 -19.32 2.79
N THR A 302 -5.68 -19.14 2.30
CA THR A 302 -5.00 -17.83 2.12
C THR A 302 -5.92 -16.75 1.52
N SER A 303 -6.57 -15.96 2.37
CA SER A 303 -7.62 -15.02 1.98
C SER A 303 -7.05 -13.61 1.97
N LEU A 304 -7.12 -12.96 0.82
CA LEU A 304 -6.77 -11.55 0.68
C LEU A 304 -7.91 -10.72 1.27
N THR A 305 -7.84 -10.38 2.56
CA THR A 305 -8.89 -9.59 3.23
C THR A 305 -9.03 -8.21 2.61
N VAL A 306 -9.95 -8.06 1.65
CA VAL A 306 -10.38 -6.79 1.05
C VAL A 306 -11.80 -6.54 1.53
N LEU A 307 -11.93 -5.96 2.72
CA LEU A 307 -13.21 -5.79 3.39
C LEU A 307 -13.79 -4.37 3.31
N THR A 308 -15.12 -4.35 3.34
CA THR A 308 -16.02 -3.26 2.97
C THR A 308 -16.14 -2.17 4.02
N GLY A 309 -16.54 -0.98 3.56
CA GLY A 309 -16.99 0.11 4.42
C GLY A 309 -18.46 -0.07 4.81
N GLU A 310 -18.71 -0.05 6.12
CA GLU A 310 -20.00 0.20 6.80
C GLU A 310 -21.23 -0.56 6.32
N ASP A 311 -21.54 -1.68 7.01
CA ASP A 311 -22.95 -2.01 7.27
C ASP A 311 -23.47 -1.06 8.35
N ALA A 312 -24.48 -0.26 8.01
CA ALA A 312 -25.15 0.62 8.95
C ALA A 312 -25.88 -0.23 10.00
N GLN A 313 -25.38 -0.20 11.24
CA GLN A 313 -26.02 -0.88 12.36
C GLN A 313 -27.33 -0.15 12.68
N ALA A 314 -28.44 -0.73 12.25
CA ALA A 314 -29.76 -0.13 12.39
C ALA A 314 -30.13 0.06 13.87
N ASP A 315 -30.54 1.29 14.19
CA ASP A 315 -31.12 1.66 15.47
C ASP A 315 -32.44 0.89 15.66
N THR A 316 -32.45 -0.10 16.55
CA THR A 316 -33.68 -0.61 17.19
C THR A 316 -33.52 -0.55 18.70
N ASN A 317 -33.70 0.68 19.20
CA ASN A 317 -34.10 0.97 20.56
C ASN A 317 -35.42 0.23 20.91
N GLU A 318 -35.40 -0.66 21.90
CA GLU A 318 -36.58 -0.91 22.75
C GLU A 318 -36.23 -1.46 24.15
N ARG A 319 -36.38 -0.58 25.15
CA ARG A 319 -36.72 -0.81 26.58
C ARG A 319 -35.72 -1.52 27.51
#